data_AF-A0A2M7N769-F1
#
_entry.id   AF-A0A2M7N769-F1
#
_cell.length_a   1.000
_cell.length_b   1.000
_cell.length_c   1.000
_cell.angle_alpha   90.00
_cell.angle_beta   90.00
_cell.angle_gamma   90.00
#
_symmetry.space_group_name_H-M   'P 1'
#
loop_
_entity.id
_entity.type
_entity.pdbx_description
1 polymer ?
#
loop_
_entity_poly.entity_id
_entity_poly.type
_entity_poly.pdbx_seq_one_letter_code
_entity_poly.pdbx_strand_id
1 'polypeptide(L)'
;MGRALTVIHALGLMLVVFSGAYLIPVVTALIYGDHVMLLDFVSAMVFTILSGVLMWLLTRRSKRELSIRHGYLLVTTMWTA
;
A
#
# COMPACT_ATOMS: atom_id res chain seq x y z
N MET A 1 -17.09 2.13 15.17
CA MET A 1 -16.58 2.04 13.77
C MET A 1 -15.47 3.04 13.43
N GLY A 2 -15.34 4.20 14.09
CA GLY A 2 -14.30 5.19 13.77
C GLY A 2 -12.82 4.80 14.01
N ARG A 3 -12.54 3.70 14.73
CA ARG A 3 -11.17 3.25 15.06
C ARG A 3 -10.49 2.47 13.92
N ALA A 4 -11.24 1.62 13.20
CA ALA A 4 -10.73 0.87 12.06
C ALA A 4 -10.37 1.81 10.90
N LEU A 5 -11.12 2.90 10.74
CA LEU A 5 -10.85 3.95 9.75
C LEU A 5 -9.45 4.56 9.93
N THR A 6 -9.03 4.87 11.15
CA THR A 6 -7.68 5.40 11.39
C THR A 6 -6.58 4.39 11.00
N VAL A 7 -6.81 3.09 11.18
CA VAL A 7 -5.89 2.03 10.72
C VAL A 7 -5.85 1.96 9.20
N ILE A 8 -7.00 1.95 8.53
CA ILE A 8 -7.10 1.92 7.06
C ILE A 8 -6.44 3.15 6.42
N HIS A 9 -6.55 4.32 7.05
CA HIS A 9 -5.88 5.54 6.59
C HIS A 9 -4.34 5.38 6.61
N ALA A 10 -3.79 4.83 7.70
CA ALA A 10 -2.36 4.58 7.82
C ALA A 10 -1.89 3.47 6.87
N LEU A 11 -2.67 2.40 6.76
CA LEU A 11 -2.44 1.29 5.83
C LEU A 11 -2.39 1.78 4.38
N GLY A 12 -3.32 2.64 3.97
CA GLY A 12 -3.36 3.17 2.61
C GLY A 12 -2.09 3.94 2.24
N LEU A 13 -1.60 4.80 3.13
CA LEU A 13 -0.32 5.49 2.93
C LEU A 13 0.87 4.51 2.93
N MET A 14 0.84 3.51 3.80
CA MET A 14 1.87 2.48 3.87
C MET A 14 1.93 1.66 2.58
N LEU A 15 0.80 1.30 1.97
CA LEU A 15 0.73 0.62 0.69
C LEU A 15 1.30 1.48 -0.45
N VAL A 16 1.02 2.78 -0.47
CA VAL A 16 1.62 3.70 -1.46
C VAL A 16 3.13 3.74 -1.33
N VAL A 17 3.67 3.85 -0.11
CA VAL A 17 5.12 3.81 0.11
C VAL A 17 5.70 2.45 -0.26
N PHE A 18 5.03 1.36 0.16
CA PHE A 18 5.46 -0.01 -0.09
C PHE A 18 5.44 -0.36 -1.58
N SER A 19 4.57 0.26 -2.38
CA SER A 19 4.58 0.10 -3.83
C SER A 19 5.93 0.46 -4.46
N GLY A 20 6.72 1.34 -3.83
CA GLY A 20 8.08 1.65 -4.25
C GLY A 20 9.01 0.43 -4.26
N ALA A 21 8.71 -0.62 -3.48
CA ALA A 21 9.45 -1.88 -3.53
C ALA A 21 9.36 -2.56 -4.90
N TYR A 22 8.29 -2.34 -5.67
CA TYR A 22 8.16 -2.85 -7.05
C TYR A 22 9.16 -2.22 -8.02
N LEU A 23 9.78 -1.08 -7.69
CA LEU A 23 10.81 -0.50 -8.56
C LEU A 23 11.98 -1.45 -8.77
N ILE A 24 12.34 -2.26 -7.76
CA ILE A 24 13.44 -3.23 -7.85
C ILE A 24 13.16 -4.29 -8.93
N PRO A 25 12.05 -5.05 -8.89
CA PRO A 25 11.74 -6.02 -9.93
C PRO A 25 11.41 -5.37 -11.29
N VAL A 26 10.83 -4.17 -11.35
CA VAL A 26 10.63 -3.43 -12.61
C VAL A 26 11.96 -3.09 -13.28
N VAL A 27 12.92 -2.54 -12.53
CA VAL A 27 14.26 -2.24 -13.04
C VAL A 27 14.97 -3.53 -13.46
N THR A 28 14.81 -4.60 -12.69
CA THR A 28 15.36 -5.92 -13.05
C THR A 28 14.78 -6.40 -14.38
N ALA A 29 13.45 -6.38 -14.55
CA ALA A 29 12.79 -6.79 -15.79
C ALA A 29 13.23 -5.96 -17.00
N LEU A 30 13.45 -4.65 -16.81
CA LEU A 30 14.03 -3.76 -17.83
C LEU A 30 15.46 -4.17 -18.22
N ILE A 31 16.32 -4.48 -17.25
CA ILE A 31 17.71 -4.89 -17.51
C ILE A 31 17.76 -6.21 -18.29
N TYR A 32 16.91 -7.17 -17.94
CA TYR A 32 16.86 -8.48 -18.61
C TYR A 32 16.00 -8.51 -19.89
N GLY A 33 15.30 -7.42 -20.22
CA GLY A 33 14.46 -7.33 -21.41
C GLY A 33 13.19 -8.19 -21.36
N ASP A 34 12.73 -8.57 -20.16
CA ASP A 34 11.51 -9.36 -19.99
C ASP A 34 10.28 -8.45 -19.93
N HIS A 35 9.64 -8.29 -21.09
CA HIS A 35 8.51 -7.39 -21.26
C HIS A 35 7.24 -7.91 -20.58
N VAL A 36 7.09 -9.23 -20.42
CA VAL A 36 5.92 -9.82 -19.75
C VAL A 36 6.01 -9.54 -18.26
N MET A 37 7.16 -9.85 -17.65
CA MET A 37 7.42 -9.57 -16.23
C MET A 37 7.33 -8.07 -15.93
N LEU A 38 7.82 -7.22 -16.83
CA LEU A 38 7.72 -5.77 -16.68
C LEU A 38 6.26 -5.33 -16.56
N LEU A 39 5.38 -5.78 -17.46
CA LEU A 39 3.96 -5.43 -17.42
C LEU A 39 3.27 -5.95 -16.16
N ASP A 40 3.62 -7.16 -15.71
CA ASP A 40 3.08 -7.73 -14.48
C ASP A 40 3.49 -6.92 -13.25
N PHE A 41 4.77 -6.57 -13.11
CA PHE A 41 5.23 -5.77 -11.97
C PHE A 41 4.70 -4.34 -12.00
N VAL A 42 4.65 -3.70 -13.17
CA VAL A 42 4.10 -2.34 -13.31
C VAL A 42 2.60 -2.33 -13.00
N SER A 43 1.84 -3.32 -13.50
CA SER A 43 0.41 -3.39 -13.21
C SER A 43 0.15 -3.64 -11.72
N ALA A 44 0.88 -4.56 -11.08
CA ALA A 44 0.79 -4.80 -9.63
C ALA A 44 1.14 -3.55 -8.81
N MET A 45 2.19 -2.82 -9.21
CA MET A 45 2.58 -1.55 -8.59
C MET A 45 1.45 -0.52 -8.70
N VAL A 46 0.88 -0.35 -9.90
CA VAL A 46 -0.23 0.60 -10.15
C VAL A 46 -1.47 0.23 -9.34
N PHE A 47 -1.86 -1.05 -9.32
CA PHE A 47 -3.01 -1.49 -8.50
C PHE A 47 -2.78 -1.26 -7.01
N THR A 48 -1.56 -1.50 -6.51
CA THR A 48 -1.20 -1.26 -5.10
C THR A 48 -1.22 0.23 -4.76
N ILE A 49 -0.72 1.09 -5.66
CA ILE A 49 -0.80 2.55 -5.49
C ILE A 49 -2.26 2.99 -5.47
N LEU A 50 -3.06 2.54 -6.43
CA LEU A 50 -4.46 2.93 -6.56
C LEU A 50 -5.28 2.49 -5.35
N SER A 51 -5.08 1.26 -4.87
CA SER A 51 -5.76 0.76 -3.67
C SER A 51 -5.35 1.56 -2.42
N GLY A 52 -4.06 1.81 -2.24
CA GLY A 52 -3.55 2.61 -1.13
C GLY A 52 -4.05 4.06 -1.14
N VAL A 53 -4.04 4.72 -2.31
CA VAL A 53 -4.59 6.07 -2.50
C VAL A 53 -6.09 6.09 -2.25
N LEU A 54 -6.84 5.10 -2.75
CA LEU A 54 -8.29 5.02 -2.53
C LEU A 54 -8.62 4.86 -1.04
N MET A 55 -7.92 3.97 -0.33
CA MET A 55 -8.04 3.80 1.11
C MET A 55 -7.73 5.10 1.87
N TRP A 56 -6.66 5.78 1.49
CA TRP A 56 -6.28 7.06 2.09
C TRP A 56 -7.33 8.15 1.83
N LEU A 57 -7.81 8.30 0.59
CA LEU A 57 -8.82 9.29 0.20
C LEU A 57 -10.15 9.09 0.92
N LEU A 58 -10.67 7.86 0.94
CA LEU A 58 -11.93 7.52 1.60
C LEU A 58 -11.84 7.76 3.12
N THR A 59 -10.64 7.70 3.68
CA THR A 59 -10.43 7.76 5.13
C THR A 59 -9.77 9.06 5.60
N ARG A 60 -9.59 10.04 4.71
CA ARG A 60 -8.91 11.33 4.96
C ARG A 60 -9.52 12.15 6.10
N ARG A 61 -10.80 11.92 6.43
CA ARG A 61 -11.50 12.63 7.52
C ARG A 61 -11.23 12.03 8.90
N SER A 62 -10.60 10.85 8.99
CA SER A 62 -10.33 10.15 10.25
C SER A 62 -8.89 10.34 10.75
N LYS A 63 -8.35 11.58 10.64
CA LYS A 63 -7.05 12.00 11.20
C LYS A 63 -7.08 12.04 12.73
N ARG A 64 -7.20 10.87 13.36
CA ARG A 64 -7.09 10.70 14.81
C ARG A 64 -5.75 10.05 15.13
N GLU A 65 -5.15 10.41 16.26
CA GLU A 65 -3.88 9.82 16.69
C GLU A 65 -3.97 8.29 16.79
N LEU A 66 -2.97 7.60 16.24
CA LEU A 66 -2.77 6.17 16.41
C LEU A 66 -2.44 5.88 17.88
N SER A 67 -3.45 5.57 18.68
CA SER A 67 -3.23 4.98 20.01
C SER A 67 -2.47 3.65 19.87
N ILE A 68 -1.59 3.32 20.82
CA ILE A 68 -0.71 2.13 20.84
C ILE A 68 -1.43 0.82 20.46
N ARG A 69 -2.70 0.64 20.88
CA ARG A 69 -3.49 -0.56 20.55
C ARG A 69 -3.80 -0.72 19.06
N HIS A 70 -3.83 0.37 18.29
CA HIS A 70 -4.08 0.34 16.85
C HIS A 70 -2.85 -0.10 16.06
N GLY A 71 -1.65 -0.05 16.66
CA GLY A 71 -0.42 -0.53 16.03
C GLY A 71 -0.47 -2.03 15.72
N TYR A 72 -0.98 -2.84 16.64
CA TYR A 72 -1.16 -4.28 16.41
C TYR A 72 -2.09 -4.56 15.23
N LEU A 73 -3.24 -3.89 15.18
CA LEU A 73 -4.19 -4.04 14.08
C LEU A 73 -3.57 -3.62 12.75
N LEU A 74 -2.85 -2.49 12.73
CA LEU A 74 -2.15 -2.02 11.53
C LEU A 74 -1.16 -3.05 11.00
N VAL A 75 -0.32 -3.62 11.88
CA VAL A 75 0.66 -4.64 11.49
C VAL A 75 -0.04 -5.90 10.98
N THR A 76 -1.05 -6.42 11.70
CA THR A 76 -1.76 -7.62 11.25
C THR A 76 -2.48 -7.41 9.93
N THR A 77 -3.12 -6.24 9.74
CA THR A 77 -3.83 -5.94 8.49
C THR A 77 -2.84 -5.73 7.33
N MET A 78 -1.68 -5.13 7.60
CA MET A 78 -0.60 -4.99 6.61
C MET A 78 -0.11 -6.34 6.09
N TRP A 79 0.03 -7.34 6.96
CA TRP A 79 0.46 -8.68 6.54
C TRP A 79 -0.62 -9.47 5.79
N THR A 80 -1.90 -9.14 6.00
CA THR A 80 -3.02 -9.81 5.31
C THR A 80 -3.42 -9.16 3.99
N ALA A 81 -3.00 -7.91 3.77
CA ALA A 81 -3.27 -7.16 2.55
C ALA A 81 -2.35 -7.64 1.42
#